data_AF-A0A101HL89-F1
#
_entry.id   AF-A0A101HL89-F1
#
_cell.length_a   1.000
_cell.length_b   1.000
_cell.length_c   1.000
_cell.angle_alpha   90.00
_cell.angle_beta   90.00
_cell.angle_gamma   90.00
#
_symmetry.space_group_name_H-M   'P 1'
#
loop_
_entity.id
_entity.type
_entity.pdbx_description
1 polymer ?
#
loop_
_entity_poly.entity_id
_entity_poly.type
_entity_poly.pdbx_seq_one_letter_code
_entity_poly.pdbx_strand_id
1 'polypeptide(L)'
;GDTISGKKVIGLMDGAAKLMPQADSIFLRIDSLLISLQQIVAHPSWDESIRGIDQTVQQLNQSSNSLSKIMAAIENDLPEISRNLQLVTADLSKVSGELSAMDLNRTYAGIDETVNNLKQLSSKINNKDNSLGLLLNDTKLHDSLNVTINSATKLLEDIRLNPGRYLNIKASLF
;
A
#
# COMPACT_ATOMS: atom_id res chain seq x y z
N GLY A 1 31.68 81.28 -68.74
CA GLY A 1 31.47 80.30 -69.82
C GLY A 1 30.95 79.09 -69.13
N ASP A 2 29.64 78.99 -69.05
CA ASP A 2 29.00 78.26 -67.95
C ASP A 2 28.55 76.88 -68.44
N THR A 3 29.04 75.84 -67.77
CA THR A 3 28.69 74.45 -68.07
C THR A 3 27.38 74.09 -67.39
N ILE A 4 26.37 73.72 -68.18
CA ILE A 4 25.12 73.15 -67.67
C ILE A 4 25.34 71.67 -67.35
N SER A 5 25.17 71.29 -66.07
CA SER A 5 25.28 69.91 -65.62
C SER A 5 23.93 69.20 -65.77
N GLY A 6 23.80 68.33 -66.77
CA GLY A 6 22.60 67.52 -66.98
C GLY A 6 22.50 66.37 -65.97
N LYS A 7 21.42 66.31 -65.19
CA LYS A 7 21.10 65.13 -64.37
C LYS A 7 20.40 64.08 -65.23
N LYS A 8 21.02 62.90 -65.38
CA LYS A 8 20.41 61.74 -66.04
C LYS A 8 19.16 61.33 -65.25
N VAL A 9 17.97 61.52 -65.82
CA VAL A 9 16.73 61.00 -65.24
C VAL A 9 16.79 59.48 -65.34
N ILE A 10 16.78 58.80 -64.20
CA ILE A 10 16.76 57.34 -64.13
C ILE A 10 15.45 56.87 -64.74
N GLY A 11 15.50 56.39 -65.99
CA GLY A 11 14.33 55.88 -66.70
C GLY A 11 13.83 54.58 -66.08
N LEU A 12 12.55 54.26 -66.28
CA LEU A 12 11.93 53.01 -65.81
C LEU A 12 12.72 51.76 -66.23
N MET A 13 13.38 51.80 -67.39
CA MET A 13 14.26 50.72 -67.86
C MET A 13 15.55 50.58 -67.06
N ASP A 14 16.10 51.67 -66.52
CA ASP A 14 17.30 51.67 -65.67
C ASP A 14 16.95 51.11 -64.26
N GLY A 15 15.71 51.34 -63.81
CA GLY A 15 15.13 50.68 -62.63
C GLY A 15 14.87 49.19 -62.85
N ALA A 16 14.23 48.83 -63.97
CA ALA A 16 13.99 47.42 -64.33
C ALA A 16 15.30 46.64 -64.51
N ALA A 17 16.30 47.21 -65.19
CA ALA A 17 17.62 46.59 -65.37
C ALA A 17 18.36 46.34 -64.04
N LYS A 18 18.13 47.18 -63.02
CA LYS A 18 18.69 46.97 -61.67
C LYS A 18 17.96 45.87 -60.88
N LEU A 19 16.69 45.64 -61.18
CA LEU A 19 15.87 44.62 -60.50
C LEU A 19 15.96 43.25 -61.17
N MET A 20 16.23 43.18 -62.48
CA MET A 20 16.40 41.92 -63.23
C MET A 20 17.38 40.94 -62.54
N PRO A 21 18.61 41.34 -62.15
CA PRO A 21 19.54 40.44 -61.46
C PRO A 21 19.02 39.94 -60.10
N GLN A 22 18.22 40.76 -59.41
CA GLN A 22 17.63 40.40 -58.12
C GLN A 22 16.50 39.38 -58.31
N ALA A 23 15.67 39.56 -59.34
CA ALA A 23 14.63 38.61 -59.72
C ALA A 23 15.23 37.25 -60.13
N ASP A 24 16.28 37.25 -60.96
CA ASP A 24 16.99 36.02 -61.36
C ASP A 24 17.57 35.29 -60.14
N SER A 25 18.16 36.04 -59.21
CA SER A 25 18.70 35.49 -57.96
C SER A 25 17.60 34.86 -57.08
N ILE A 26 16.38 35.43 -57.07
CA ILE A 26 15.24 34.87 -56.33
C ILE A 26 14.77 33.57 -56.99
N PHE A 27 14.65 33.53 -58.31
CA PHE A 27 14.24 32.31 -59.01
C PHE A 27 15.22 31.16 -58.77
N LEU A 28 16.53 31.42 -58.84
CA LEU A 28 17.56 30.42 -58.55
C LEU A 28 17.51 29.90 -57.10
N ARG A 29 17.21 30.79 -56.13
CA ARG A 29 17.04 30.42 -54.73
C ARG A 29 15.78 29.58 -54.50
N ILE A 30 14.68 29.93 -55.15
CA ILE A 30 13.43 29.14 -55.09
C ILE A 30 13.67 27.75 -55.67
N ASP A 31 14.33 27.64 -56.83
CA ASP A 31 14.65 26.35 -57.44
C ASP A 31 15.52 25.48 -56.52
N SER A 32 16.55 26.08 -55.91
CA SER A 32 17.40 25.40 -54.94
C SER A 32 16.61 24.92 -53.69
N LEU A 33 15.64 25.71 -53.22
CA LEU A 33 14.75 25.33 -52.11
C LEU A 33 13.82 24.19 -52.51
N LEU A 34 13.27 24.22 -53.72
CA LEU A 34 12.39 23.14 -54.22
C LEU A 34 13.16 21.83 -54.37
N ILE A 35 14.41 21.88 -54.87
CA ILE A 35 15.29 20.71 -54.94
C ILE A 35 15.62 20.20 -53.53
N SER A 36 15.97 21.08 -52.60
CA SER A 36 16.29 20.71 -51.21
C SER A 36 15.09 20.08 -50.51
N LEU A 37 13.88 20.62 -50.71
CA LEU A 37 12.64 20.05 -50.20
C LEU A 37 12.34 18.68 -50.83
N GLN A 38 12.52 18.56 -52.14
CA GLN A 38 12.33 17.30 -52.85
C GLN A 38 13.30 16.23 -52.34
N GLN A 39 14.55 16.59 -52.04
CA GLN A 39 15.52 15.67 -51.45
C GLN A 39 15.11 15.17 -50.07
N ILE A 40 14.55 16.04 -49.22
CA ILE A 40 14.06 15.66 -47.90
C ILE A 40 12.85 14.71 -48.01
N VAL A 41 11.86 15.08 -48.83
CA VAL A 41 10.62 14.30 -48.98
C VAL A 41 10.86 12.98 -49.71
N ALA A 42 11.81 12.93 -50.66
CA ALA A 42 12.17 11.70 -51.35
C ALA A 42 13.10 10.78 -50.55
N HIS A 43 13.68 11.26 -49.43
CA HIS A 43 14.56 10.45 -48.62
C HIS A 43 13.74 9.46 -47.76
N PRO A 44 14.05 8.15 -47.78
CA PRO A 44 13.27 7.13 -47.05
C PRO A 44 13.12 7.38 -45.54
N SER A 45 14.10 8.05 -44.93
CA SER A 45 14.06 8.37 -43.50
C SER A 45 12.94 9.36 -43.13
N TRP A 46 12.45 10.16 -44.08
CA TRP A 46 11.31 11.06 -43.83
C TRP A 46 10.04 10.25 -43.56
N ASP A 47 9.73 9.29 -44.42
CA ASP A 47 8.58 8.39 -44.25
C ASP A 47 8.70 7.55 -42.98
N GLU A 48 9.91 7.05 -42.67
CA GLU A 48 10.17 6.33 -41.42
C GLU A 48 9.98 7.22 -40.18
N SER A 49 10.42 8.48 -40.24
CA SER A 49 10.26 9.43 -39.13
C SER A 49 8.79 9.75 -38.88
N ILE A 50 8.00 9.99 -39.92
CA ILE A 50 6.56 10.25 -39.79
C ILE A 50 5.83 9.02 -39.25
N ARG A 51 6.15 7.81 -39.74
CA ARG A 51 5.61 6.56 -39.18
C ARG A 51 6.01 6.36 -37.72
N GLY A 52 7.26 6.66 -37.36
CA GLY A 52 7.74 6.58 -35.99
C GLY A 52 7.03 7.55 -35.04
N ILE A 53 6.74 8.76 -35.51
CA ILE A 53 5.94 9.75 -34.76
C ILE A 53 4.52 9.24 -34.55
N ASP A 54 3.86 8.72 -35.60
CA ASP A 54 2.50 8.14 -35.48
C ASP A 54 2.48 6.99 -34.47
N GLN A 55 3.44 6.06 -34.55
CA GLN A 55 3.58 4.97 -33.58
C GLN A 55 3.81 5.46 -32.16
N THR A 56 4.64 6.48 -31.97
CA THR A 56 4.91 7.09 -30.66
C THR A 56 3.65 7.71 -30.08
N VAL A 57 2.89 8.46 -30.89
CA VAL A 57 1.61 9.05 -30.47
C VAL A 57 0.60 7.97 -30.07
N GLN A 58 0.51 6.88 -30.83
CA GLN A 58 -0.35 5.75 -30.49
C GLN A 58 0.06 5.08 -29.17
N GLN A 59 1.36 4.86 -28.95
CA GLN A 59 1.88 4.29 -27.70
C GLN A 59 1.65 5.21 -26.50
N LEU A 60 1.78 6.53 -26.68
CA LEU A 60 1.48 7.53 -25.65
C LEU A 60 -0.01 7.55 -25.32
N ASN A 61 -0.89 7.46 -26.33
CA ASN A 61 -2.33 7.36 -26.12
C ASN A 61 -2.70 6.08 -25.36
N GLN A 62 -2.11 4.94 -25.72
CA GLN A 62 -2.32 3.67 -25.01
C GLN A 62 -1.83 3.74 -23.56
N SER A 63 -0.63 4.30 -23.34
CA SER A 63 -0.07 4.51 -22.00
C SER A 63 -0.95 5.41 -21.15
N SER A 64 -1.46 6.52 -21.72
CA SER A 64 -2.36 7.46 -21.03
C SER A 64 -3.68 6.79 -20.63
N ASN A 65 -4.23 5.93 -21.49
CA ASN A 65 -5.42 5.14 -21.18
C ASN A 65 -5.16 4.13 -20.05
N SER A 66 -4.01 3.44 -20.07
CA SER A 66 -3.64 2.51 -19.00
C SER A 66 -3.43 3.23 -17.67
N LEU A 67 -2.75 4.38 -17.69
CA LEU A 67 -2.57 5.23 -16.50
C LEU A 67 -3.92 5.70 -15.95
N SER A 68 -4.84 6.11 -16.82
CA SER A 68 -6.19 6.52 -16.42
C SER A 68 -6.96 5.38 -15.75
N LYS A 69 -6.84 4.15 -16.26
CA LYS A 69 -7.46 2.96 -15.65
C LYS A 69 -6.85 2.64 -14.28
N ILE A 70 -5.53 2.72 -14.13
CA ILE A 70 -4.85 2.52 -12.85
C ILE A 70 -5.32 3.57 -11.85
N MET A 71 -5.40 4.83 -12.26
CA MET A 71 -5.83 5.92 -11.40
C MET A 71 -7.28 5.74 -10.95
N ALA A 72 -8.17 5.33 -11.86
CA ALA A 72 -9.55 5.00 -11.52
C ALA A 72 -9.66 3.79 -10.58
N ALA A 73 -8.85 2.75 -10.78
CA ALA A 73 -8.82 1.59 -9.88
C ALA A 73 -8.38 2.02 -8.47
N ILE A 74 -7.31 2.81 -8.37
CA ILE A 74 -6.83 3.36 -7.09
C ILE A 74 -7.89 4.24 -6.42
N GLU A 75 -8.58 5.09 -7.18
CA GLU A 75 -9.65 5.95 -6.66
C GLU A 75 -10.83 5.14 -6.08
N ASN A 76 -11.15 3.99 -6.69
CA ASN A 76 -12.21 3.09 -6.20
C ASN A 76 -11.73 2.19 -5.04
N ASP A 77 -10.49 1.73 -5.07
CA ASP A 77 -9.97 0.75 -4.10
C ASP A 77 -9.48 1.42 -2.81
N LEU A 78 -8.97 2.66 -2.87
CA LEU A 78 -8.46 3.38 -1.69
C LEU A 78 -9.51 3.58 -0.58
N PRO A 79 -10.76 3.98 -0.88
CA PRO A 79 -11.82 4.07 0.13
C PRO A 79 -12.10 2.73 0.82
N GLU A 80 -12.15 1.63 0.06
CA GLU A 80 -12.40 0.29 0.60
C GLU A 80 -11.24 -0.22 1.46
N ILE A 81 -9.99 -0.01 1.02
CA ILE A 81 -8.79 -0.30 1.82
C ILE A 81 -8.81 0.50 3.13
N SER A 82 -9.14 1.80 3.06
CA SER A 82 -9.24 2.66 4.25
C SER A 82 -10.32 2.18 5.21
N ARG A 83 -11.50 1.82 4.69
CA ARG A 83 -12.62 1.27 5.47
C ARG A 83 -12.25 -0.04 6.15
N ASN A 84 -11.60 -0.96 5.43
CA ASN A 84 -11.15 -2.23 5.99
C ASN A 84 -10.07 -2.04 7.07
N LEU A 85 -9.11 -1.13 6.87
CA LEU A 85 -8.12 -0.79 7.88
C LEU A 85 -8.75 -0.19 9.15
N GLN A 86 -9.77 0.66 8.99
CA GLN A 86 -10.54 1.19 10.12
C GLN A 86 -11.25 0.08 10.90
N LEU A 87 -11.88 -0.87 10.21
CA LEU A 87 -12.55 -2.02 10.84
C LEU A 87 -11.55 -2.90 11.61
N VAL A 88 -10.44 -3.27 10.98
CA VAL A 88 -9.39 -4.08 11.62
C VAL A 88 -8.81 -3.34 12.83
N THR A 89 -8.56 -2.03 12.71
CA THR A 89 -8.05 -1.23 13.83
C THR A 89 -9.07 -1.15 14.97
N ALA A 90 -10.36 -1.03 14.66
CA ALA A 90 -11.43 -1.05 15.65
C ALA A 90 -11.53 -2.40 16.36
N ASP A 91 -11.49 -3.51 15.63
CA ASP A 91 -11.50 -4.86 16.19
C ASP A 91 -10.27 -5.13 17.06
N LEU A 92 -9.08 -4.73 16.61
CA LEU A 92 -7.86 -4.81 17.41
C LEU A 92 -7.94 -3.97 18.68
N SER A 93 -8.50 -2.76 18.59
CA SER A 93 -8.71 -1.90 19.76
C SER A 93 -9.70 -2.53 20.75
N LYS A 94 -10.77 -3.16 20.25
CA LYS A 94 -11.75 -3.88 21.07
C LYS A 94 -11.12 -5.09 21.76
N VAL A 95 -10.39 -5.93 21.03
CA VAL A 95 -9.69 -7.09 21.60
C VAL A 95 -8.65 -6.65 22.62
N SER A 96 -7.88 -5.60 22.33
CA SER A 96 -6.93 -5.02 23.28
C SER A 96 -7.61 -4.49 24.54
N GLY A 97 -8.78 -3.85 24.39
CA GLY A 97 -9.60 -3.38 25.50
C GLY A 97 -10.17 -4.52 26.35
N GLU A 98 -10.72 -5.56 25.71
CA GLU A 98 -11.23 -6.76 26.38
C GLU A 98 -10.11 -7.52 27.11
N LEU A 99 -8.93 -7.63 26.51
CA LEU A 99 -7.76 -8.25 27.14
C LEU A 99 -7.24 -7.42 28.32
N SER A 100 -7.24 -6.09 28.21
CA SER A 100 -6.86 -5.18 29.30
C SER A 100 -7.89 -5.16 30.44
N ALA A 101 -9.17 -5.31 30.09
CA ALA A 101 -10.29 -5.40 31.03
C ALA A 101 -10.46 -6.80 31.62
N MET A 102 -9.81 -7.81 31.03
CA MET A 102 -9.73 -9.15 31.59
C MET A 102 -8.95 -9.04 32.90
N ASP A 103 -9.69 -8.96 34.00
CA ASP A 103 -9.16 -8.93 35.36
C ASP A 103 -8.66 -10.34 35.70
N LEU A 104 -7.54 -10.71 35.07
CA LEU A 104 -6.82 -11.95 35.33
C LEU A 104 -6.54 -12.09 36.82
N ASN A 105 -6.29 -10.99 37.52
CA ASN A 105 -6.09 -10.97 38.97
C ASN A 105 -7.35 -11.44 39.73
N ARG A 106 -8.56 -11.02 39.35
CA ARG A 106 -9.81 -11.56 39.92
C ARG A 106 -10.00 -13.05 39.61
N THR A 107 -9.71 -13.48 38.39
CA THR A 107 -9.79 -14.90 38.01
C THR A 107 -8.80 -15.74 38.82
N TYR A 108 -7.56 -15.26 38.99
CA TYR A 108 -6.56 -15.90 39.87
C TYR A 108 -7.02 -15.96 41.32
N ALA A 109 -7.56 -14.86 41.85
CA ALA A 109 -8.05 -14.81 43.23
C ALA A 109 -9.16 -15.84 43.47
N GLY A 110 -10.11 -15.96 42.54
CA GLY A 110 -11.20 -16.94 42.66
C GLY A 110 -10.73 -18.40 42.57
N ILE A 111 -9.72 -18.69 41.73
CA ILE A 111 -9.17 -20.05 41.65
C ILE A 111 -8.30 -20.36 42.88
N ASP A 112 -7.49 -19.41 43.36
CA ASP A 112 -6.71 -19.59 44.61
C ASP A 112 -7.62 -19.84 45.82
N GLU A 113 -8.72 -19.09 45.93
CA GLU A 113 -9.75 -19.29 46.94
C GLU A 113 -10.40 -20.68 46.81
N THR A 114 -10.72 -21.12 45.59
CA THR A 114 -11.26 -22.47 45.34
C THR A 114 -10.25 -23.56 45.76
N VAL A 115 -8.97 -23.39 45.42
CA VAL A 115 -7.90 -24.33 45.82
C VAL A 115 -7.74 -24.36 47.34
N ASN A 116 -7.78 -23.21 48.01
CA ASN A 116 -7.71 -23.13 49.46
C ASN A 116 -8.93 -23.78 50.13
N ASN A 117 -10.13 -23.58 49.60
CA ASN A 117 -11.34 -24.25 50.07
C ASN A 117 -11.26 -25.77 49.90
N LEU A 118 -10.72 -26.25 48.77
CA LEU A 118 -10.47 -27.67 48.55
C LEU A 118 -9.42 -28.25 49.51
N LYS A 119 -8.33 -27.51 49.79
CA LYS A 119 -7.32 -27.89 50.81
C LYS A 119 -7.94 -27.98 52.21
N GLN A 120 -8.78 -27.02 52.59
CA GLN A 120 -9.47 -27.02 53.87
C GLN A 120 -10.48 -28.18 53.97
N LEU A 121 -11.23 -28.44 52.91
CA LEU A 121 -12.16 -29.57 52.84
C LEU A 121 -11.41 -30.90 52.96
N SER A 122 -10.33 -31.09 52.20
CA SER A 122 -9.45 -32.27 52.29
C SER A 122 -8.93 -32.48 53.72
N SER A 123 -8.48 -31.40 54.37
CA SER A 123 -8.00 -31.44 55.75
C SER A 123 -9.09 -31.80 56.76
N LYS A 124 -10.32 -31.30 56.58
CA LYS A 124 -11.47 -31.66 57.42
C LYS A 124 -11.87 -33.12 57.23
N ILE A 125 -11.89 -33.63 56.00
CA ILE A 125 -12.17 -35.04 55.72
C ILE A 125 -11.08 -35.94 56.33
N ASN A 126 -9.83 -35.48 56.39
CA ASN A 126 -8.71 -36.21 57.01
C ASN A 126 -8.73 -36.19 58.56
N ASN A 127 -9.60 -35.40 59.20
CA ASN A 127 -9.69 -35.39 60.65
C ASN A 127 -10.51 -36.58 61.17
N LYS A 128 -9.90 -37.42 62.01
CA LYS A 128 -10.52 -38.60 62.66
C LYS A 128 -11.63 -38.25 63.65
N ASP A 129 -11.74 -36.97 64.01
CA ASP A 129 -12.72 -36.46 64.98
C ASP A 129 -14.12 -36.22 64.36
N ASN A 130 -14.33 -36.51 63.06
CA ASN A 130 -15.66 -36.42 62.44
C ASN A 130 -16.11 -37.71 61.74
N SER A 131 -17.43 -37.91 61.70
CA SER A 131 -18.09 -39.11 61.17
C SER A 131 -17.87 -39.35 59.68
N LEU A 132 -17.57 -38.31 58.89
CA LEU A 132 -17.21 -38.41 57.47
C LEU A 132 -15.77 -38.93 57.30
N GLY A 133 -14.83 -38.48 58.12
CA GLY A 133 -13.45 -38.97 58.14
C GLY A 133 -13.34 -40.41 58.64
N LEU A 134 -14.22 -40.83 59.56
CA LEU A 134 -14.35 -42.23 59.99
C LEU A 134 -14.97 -43.14 58.91
N LEU A 135 -15.82 -42.61 58.04
CA LEU A 135 -16.50 -43.34 56.96
C LEU A 135 -15.65 -43.45 55.67
N LEU A 136 -14.87 -42.41 55.35
CA LEU A 136 -14.12 -42.27 54.09
C LEU A 136 -12.65 -42.70 54.18
N ASN A 137 -12.28 -43.51 55.18
CA ASN A 137 -10.91 -44.00 55.41
C ASN A 137 -10.35 -44.93 54.30
N ASP A 138 -10.97 -44.98 53.12
CA ASP A 138 -10.45 -45.62 51.92
C ASP A 138 -9.65 -44.57 51.12
N THR A 139 -8.33 -44.73 51.12
CA THR A 139 -7.32 -43.72 50.76
C THR A 139 -7.44 -43.16 49.34
N LYS A 140 -8.20 -43.81 48.46
CA LYS A 140 -8.32 -43.45 47.03
C LYS A 140 -8.90 -42.06 46.77
N LEU A 141 -9.90 -41.62 47.55
CA LEU A 141 -10.53 -40.30 47.36
C LEU A 141 -9.56 -39.18 47.78
N HIS A 142 -8.85 -39.38 48.89
CA HIS A 142 -7.84 -38.46 49.39
C HIS A 142 -6.68 -38.31 48.41
N ASP A 143 -6.15 -39.42 47.89
CA ASP A 143 -5.04 -39.41 46.95
C ASP A 143 -5.44 -38.71 45.64
N SER A 144 -6.65 -38.96 45.16
CA SER A 144 -7.21 -38.30 43.98
C SER A 144 -7.39 -36.79 44.18
N LEU A 145 -7.87 -36.36 45.36
CA LEU A 145 -8.01 -34.94 45.71
C LEU A 145 -6.67 -34.23 45.82
N ASN A 146 -5.67 -34.83 46.48
CA ASN A 146 -4.35 -34.25 46.60
C ASN A 146 -3.65 -34.12 45.25
N VAL A 147 -3.77 -35.13 44.37
CA VAL A 147 -3.25 -35.05 42.99
C VAL A 147 -3.94 -33.92 42.22
N THR A 148 -5.26 -33.79 42.36
CA THR A 148 -6.03 -32.73 41.69
C THR A 148 -5.64 -31.34 42.19
N ILE A 149 -5.53 -31.14 43.50
CA ILE A 149 -5.13 -29.87 44.12
C ILE A 149 -3.70 -29.50 43.73
N ASN A 150 -2.77 -30.46 43.72
CA ASN A 150 -1.39 -30.22 43.29
C ASN A 150 -1.32 -29.86 41.81
N SER A 151 -2.11 -30.54 40.97
CA SER A 151 -2.17 -30.24 39.53
C SER A 151 -2.77 -28.85 39.27
N ALA A 152 -3.84 -28.49 39.99
CA ALA A 152 -4.44 -27.17 39.91
C ALA A 152 -3.49 -26.06 40.39
N THR A 153 -2.77 -26.29 41.49
CA THR A 153 -1.77 -25.34 42.02
C THR A 153 -0.64 -25.12 41.01
N LYS A 154 -0.11 -26.21 40.42
CA LYS A 154 0.93 -26.12 39.38
C LYS A 154 0.45 -25.42 38.12
N LEU A 155 -0.80 -25.67 37.71
CA LEU A 155 -1.40 -24.97 36.57
C LEU A 155 -1.52 -23.47 36.84
N LEU A 156 -1.98 -23.08 38.04
CA LEU A 156 -2.07 -21.67 38.42
C LEU A 156 -0.71 -20.98 38.46
N GLU A 157 0.29 -21.67 38.97
CA GLU A 157 1.68 -21.20 38.96
C GLU A 157 2.19 -21.03 37.53
N ASP A 158 1.91 -21.97 36.63
CA ASP A 158 2.32 -21.87 35.22
C ASP A 158 1.59 -20.73 34.48
N ILE A 159 0.28 -20.53 34.71
CA ILE A 159 -0.45 -19.39 34.11
C ILE A 159 0.12 -18.07 34.65
N ARG A 160 0.46 -17.99 35.95
CA ARG A 160 1.09 -16.80 36.55
C ARG A 160 2.45 -16.48 35.95
N LEU A 161 3.30 -17.49 35.74
CA LEU A 161 4.65 -17.31 35.21
C LEU A 161 4.65 -17.14 33.68
N ASN A 162 3.70 -17.79 32.99
CA ASN A 162 3.64 -17.88 31.53
C ASN A 162 2.24 -17.55 30.96
N PRO A 163 1.69 -16.33 31.23
CA PRO A 163 0.32 -16.00 30.83
C PRO A 163 0.10 -16.07 29.31
N GLY A 164 1.12 -15.76 28.51
CA GLY A 164 1.06 -15.81 27.03
C GLY A 164 0.83 -17.22 26.44
N ARG A 165 1.13 -18.30 27.18
CA ARG A 165 0.88 -19.68 26.73
C ARG A 165 -0.61 -20.03 26.72
N TYR A 166 -1.39 -19.32 27.53
CA TYR A 166 -2.81 -19.58 27.76
C TYR A 166 -3.71 -18.47 27.18
N LEU A 167 -3.16 -17.30 26.92
CA LEU A 167 -3.81 -16.19 26.22
C LEU A 167 -3.48 -16.28 24.72
N ASN A 168 -4.18 -17.15 24.00
CA ASN A 168 -4.08 -17.20 22.54
C ASN A 168 -4.79 -15.99 21.92
N ILE A 169 -4.04 -14.94 21.57
CA ILE A 169 -4.54 -13.86 20.72
C ILE A 169 -4.65 -14.42 19.29
N LYS A 170 -5.83 -14.90 18.91
CA LYS A 170 -6.13 -15.23 17.51
C LYS A 170 -6.30 -13.92 16.73
N ALA A 171 -5.22 -13.42 16.17
CA ALA A 171 -5.29 -12.44 15.09
C ALA A 171 -5.76 -13.18 13.83
N SER A 172 -7.07 -13.18 13.58
CA SER A 172 -7.61 -13.63 12.30
C SER A 172 -7.35 -12.54 11.26
N LEU A 173 -6.25 -12.68 10.52
CA LEU A 173 -5.98 -11.89 9.31
C LEU A 173 -6.76 -12.51 8.15
N PHE A 174 -7.75 -11.79 7.65
CA PHE A 174 -8.31 -11.95 6.31
C PHE A 174 -8.30 -10.60 5.63
#